data_AF-A0A2V7AUW5-F1
#
_entry.id   AF-A0A2V7AUW5-F1
#
_cell.length_a   1.000
_cell.length_b   1.000
_cell.length_c   1.000
_cell.angle_alpha   90.00
_cell.angle_beta   90.00
_cell.angle_gamma   90.00
#
_symmetry.space_group_name_H-M   'P 1'
#
loop_
_entity.id
_entity.type
_entity.pdbx_description
1 polymer ?
#
loop_
_entity_poly.entity_id
_entity_poly.type
_entity_poly.pdbx_seq_one_letter_code
_entity_poly.pdbx_strand_id
1 'polypeptide(L)'
;MQPGWLKQYFHQHVDPQHVDVSRRDFVKSGFVAGVAAGVAAGAAGSAEQAEAQTYINPLGGQWWPSSWGAQDVRGANNRITPAKVLEAAHLIKTGKIYQLGRVLEKGIPLFGERLGAHVVLPGTPTGGPFGNHKLYYHDELFVGEIGQIGSQFDGLGHIGMMASDGKIRYYNGYTQEEVGTAYGIKKVGIEELKPFFTRGILLDVLAVKGGERLPIGYVITMDDVQQTLRRQGIREPGEGDAVLFRTGHGKLWKKDNAEFNKGCPGPGATVGRWLVERKVCVVGGDTWPVEAVPGESADLPFACHAIWITMNGIFINENLDLEALAADKAYEFAWSFNPLPLKGATGSPGNSVAIA
;
A
#
# COMPACT_ATOMS: atom_id res chain seq x y z
N MET A 1 -3.19 20.13 -39.54
CA MET A 1 -4.18 19.62 -40.51
C MET A 1 -4.73 18.31 -39.97
N GLN A 2 -6.04 18.22 -39.72
CA GLN A 2 -6.63 16.99 -39.19
C GLN A 2 -6.79 15.92 -40.29
N PRO A 3 -6.59 14.62 -39.99
CA PRO A 3 -6.67 13.57 -41.00
C PRO A 3 -8.09 13.41 -41.56
N GLY A 4 -8.19 13.21 -42.87
CA GLY A 4 -9.47 13.19 -43.62
C GLY A 4 -10.49 12.12 -43.19
N TRP A 5 -10.07 11.10 -42.43
CA TRP A 5 -10.96 10.03 -41.99
C TRP A 5 -11.94 10.47 -40.89
N LEU A 6 -11.60 11.50 -40.08
CA LEU A 6 -12.53 12.02 -39.06
C LEU A 6 -13.73 12.76 -39.69
N LYS A 7 -13.52 13.47 -40.80
CA LYS A 7 -14.61 14.23 -41.47
C LYS A 7 -15.68 13.33 -42.10
N GLN A 8 -15.29 12.14 -42.55
CA GLN A 8 -16.21 11.21 -43.22
C GLN A 8 -17.14 10.50 -42.21
N TYR A 9 -16.65 10.28 -40.98
CA TYR A 9 -17.43 9.65 -39.91
C TYR A 9 -18.59 10.54 -39.43
N PHE A 10 -18.34 11.83 -39.21
CA PHE A 10 -19.37 12.77 -38.71
C PHE A 10 -20.39 13.20 -39.77
N HIS A 11 -20.07 13.12 -41.07
CA HIS A 11 -21.00 13.48 -42.14
C HIS A 11 -22.07 12.41 -42.42
N GLN A 12 -21.84 11.16 -42.01
CA GLN A 12 -22.75 10.06 -42.31
C GLN A 12 -23.69 9.70 -41.14
N HIS A 13 -23.45 10.21 -39.93
CA HIS A 13 -24.11 9.69 -38.71
C HIS A 13 -24.71 10.75 -37.78
N VAL A 14 -24.77 12.03 -38.18
CA VAL A 14 -25.39 13.08 -37.34
C VAL A 14 -26.28 13.97 -38.22
N ASP A 15 -27.59 13.88 -38.00
CA ASP A 15 -28.60 14.81 -38.54
C ASP A 15 -28.45 16.17 -37.83
N PRO A 16 -28.27 17.30 -38.54
CA PRO A 16 -27.96 18.59 -37.91
C PRO A 16 -29.18 19.32 -37.34
N GLN A 17 -30.36 18.71 -37.26
CA GLN A 17 -31.53 19.33 -36.65
C GLN A 17 -32.08 18.51 -35.49
N HIS A 18 -31.48 18.64 -34.30
CA HIS A 18 -32.14 18.68 -32.98
C HIS A 18 -31.07 18.83 -31.89
N VAL A 19 -30.97 20.05 -31.34
CA VAL A 19 -30.19 20.33 -30.13
C VAL A 19 -31.19 20.44 -28.98
N ASP A 20 -31.29 19.39 -28.17
CA ASP A 20 -31.55 19.50 -26.74
C ASP A 20 -31.44 18.11 -26.08
N VAL A 21 -30.40 17.89 -25.27
CA VAL A 21 -30.41 16.75 -24.33
C VAL A 21 -29.89 17.23 -22.98
N SER A 22 -30.83 17.50 -22.09
CA SER A 22 -30.56 17.80 -20.69
C SER A 22 -30.01 16.57 -19.95
N ARG A 23 -29.30 16.81 -18.84
CA ARG A 23 -28.50 15.86 -18.03
C ARG A 23 -29.30 14.72 -17.33
N ARG A 24 -30.27 14.04 -17.96
CA ARG A 24 -31.09 13.02 -17.28
C ARG A 24 -31.30 11.65 -17.95
N ASP A 25 -30.79 11.37 -19.15
CA ASP A 25 -31.09 10.10 -19.85
C ASP A 25 -29.85 9.27 -20.21
N PHE A 26 -29.13 8.76 -19.20
CA PHE A 26 -28.10 7.70 -19.40
C PHE A 26 -28.31 6.50 -18.47
N VAL A 27 -29.56 6.02 -18.35
CA VAL A 27 -29.84 4.67 -17.85
C VAL A 27 -31.07 4.16 -18.60
N LYS A 28 -30.84 3.34 -19.62
CA LYS A 28 -31.72 2.27 -20.15
C LYS A 28 -31.39 2.02 -21.62
N SER A 29 -30.58 1.00 -21.90
CA SER A 29 -30.88 -0.06 -22.86
C SER A 29 -29.62 -0.89 -23.13
N GLY A 30 -29.75 -2.21 -22.97
CA GLY A 30 -28.66 -3.12 -23.31
C GLY A 30 -28.76 -4.54 -22.79
N PHE A 31 -29.95 -5.13 -22.60
CA PHE A 31 -30.10 -6.61 -22.60
C PHE A 31 -31.57 -6.98 -22.80
N VAL A 32 -31.95 -7.45 -24.00
CA VAL A 32 -33.13 -8.31 -24.22
C VAL A 32 -32.91 -9.23 -25.41
N ALA A 33 -32.84 -10.53 -25.15
CA ALA A 33 -33.50 -11.64 -25.86
C ALA A 33 -33.12 -12.94 -25.11
N GLY A 34 -34.00 -13.82 -24.65
CA GLY A 34 -35.36 -14.09 -25.11
C GLY A 34 -36.30 -14.61 -24.01
N VAL A 35 -37.59 -14.47 -24.30
CA VAL A 35 -38.73 -14.94 -23.50
C VAL A 35 -39.24 -16.23 -24.11
N ALA A 36 -39.44 -17.26 -23.29
CA ALA A 36 -40.44 -18.28 -23.51
C ALA A 36 -41.26 -18.42 -22.21
N ALA A 37 -42.56 -18.16 -22.32
CA ALA A 37 -43.53 -18.17 -21.24
C ALA A 37 -43.92 -19.60 -20.82
N GLY A 38 -44.23 -19.79 -19.54
CA GLY A 38 -44.79 -21.04 -19.05
C GLY A 38 -45.23 -21.02 -17.58
N VAL A 39 -46.51 -20.66 -17.37
CA VAL A 39 -47.42 -21.13 -16.30
C VAL A 39 -47.21 -20.62 -14.86
N ALA A 40 -48.21 -19.87 -14.40
CA ALA A 40 -48.48 -19.56 -13.01
C ALA A 40 -48.94 -20.82 -12.25
N ALA A 41 -48.28 -21.13 -11.14
CA ALA A 41 -48.84 -21.91 -10.05
C ALA A 41 -48.30 -21.34 -8.74
N GLY A 42 -49.21 -20.85 -7.89
CA GLY A 42 -48.87 -20.37 -6.56
C GLY A 42 -48.34 -21.52 -5.70
N ALA A 43 -47.21 -21.26 -5.06
CA ALA A 43 -46.82 -21.95 -3.85
C ALA A 43 -46.27 -20.88 -2.91
N ALA A 44 -46.85 -20.81 -1.71
CA ALA A 44 -46.32 -20.03 -0.61
C ALA A 44 -44.89 -20.51 -0.33
N GLY A 45 -43.91 -19.76 -0.83
CA GLY A 45 -42.51 -19.94 -0.47
C GLY A 45 -42.36 -19.46 0.97
N SER A 46 -42.15 -20.41 1.88
CA SER A 46 -41.58 -20.15 3.18
C SER A 46 -40.41 -19.19 3.00
N ALA A 47 -40.47 -18.03 3.65
CA ALA A 47 -39.30 -17.18 3.84
C ALA A 47 -38.30 -18.01 4.63
N GLU A 48 -37.43 -18.71 3.91
CA GLU A 48 -36.20 -19.26 4.46
C GLU A 48 -35.44 -18.04 4.97
N GLN A 49 -35.51 -17.82 6.29
CA GLN A 49 -34.62 -16.90 6.96
C GLN A 49 -33.23 -17.35 6.55
N ALA A 50 -32.58 -16.57 5.68
CA ALA A 50 -31.18 -16.74 5.38
C ALA A 50 -30.47 -16.78 6.73
N GLU A 51 -30.02 -17.97 7.14
CA GLU A 51 -29.15 -18.13 8.29
C GLU A 51 -28.04 -17.11 8.10
N ALA A 52 -27.93 -16.15 9.01
CA ALA A 52 -26.84 -15.21 9.02
C ALA A 52 -25.57 -16.08 9.05
N GLN A 53 -24.91 -16.20 7.90
CA GLN A 53 -23.62 -16.87 7.81
C GLN A 53 -22.71 -16.11 8.77
N THR A 54 -22.54 -16.65 9.97
CA THR A 54 -21.60 -16.13 10.95
C THR A 54 -20.23 -16.34 10.34
N TYR A 55 -19.72 -15.32 9.66
CA TYR A 55 -18.40 -15.36 9.07
C TYR A 55 -17.39 -15.44 10.22
N ILE A 56 -16.77 -16.60 10.41
CA ILE A 56 -15.70 -16.75 11.40
C ILE A 56 -14.46 -16.15 10.76
N ASN A 57 -13.97 -15.03 11.28
CA ASN A 57 -12.67 -14.49 10.86
C ASN A 57 -11.59 -15.52 11.23
N PRO A 58 -10.95 -16.17 10.25
CA PRO A 58 -9.96 -17.21 10.51
C PRO A 58 -8.66 -16.66 11.14
N LEU A 59 -8.48 -15.32 11.12
CA LEU A 59 -7.33 -14.64 11.73
C LEU A 59 -7.59 -14.21 13.19
N GLY A 60 -8.79 -14.40 13.75
CA GLY A 60 -9.06 -14.19 15.17
C GLY A 60 -10.38 -13.49 15.51
N GLY A 61 -10.54 -13.12 16.78
CA GLY A 61 -11.74 -12.49 17.34
C GLY A 61 -11.92 -11.00 16.97
N GLN A 62 -12.82 -10.33 17.69
CA GLN A 62 -13.12 -8.91 17.48
C GLN A 62 -11.87 -8.04 17.71
N TRP A 63 -11.45 -7.27 16.71
CA TRP A 63 -10.25 -6.40 16.73
C TRP A 63 -10.55 -4.91 16.94
N TRP A 64 -11.82 -4.55 17.10
CA TRP A 64 -12.29 -3.17 17.26
C TRP A 64 -13.28 -3.02 18.43
N PRO A 65 -13.35 -1.84 19.08
CA PRO A 65 -12.54 -0.65 18.85
C PRO A 65 -11.07 -0.84 19.26
N SER A 66 -10.19 -0.04 18.68
CA SER A 66 -8.76 -0.05 18.98
C SER A 66 -8.47 0.47 20.39
N SER A 67 -7.26 0.21 20.89
CA SER A 67 -6.80 0.72 22.19
C SER A 67 -6.67 2.24 22.26
N TRP A 68 -6.75 2.95 21.13
CA TRP A 68 -6.78 4.42 21.06
C TRP A 68 -8.20 5.00 21.12
N GLY A 69 -9.23 4.13 21.16
CA GLY A 69 -10.63 4.51 21.23
C GLY A 69 -11.35 4.45 19.89
N ALA A 70 -12.69 4.45 19.95
CA ALA A 70 -13.57 4.20 18.80
C ALA A 70 -13.53 5.29 17.70
N GLN A 71 -12.90 6.45 17.97
CA GLN A 71 -12.75 7.54 17.00
C GLN A 71 -11.33 7.65 16.44
N ASP A 72 -10.42 6.74 16.81
CA ASP A 72 -9.07 6.78 16.30
C ASP A 72 -9.00 6.45 14.79
N VAL A 73 -8.24 7.27 14.08
CA VAL A 73 -7.98 7.14 12.64
C VAL A 73 -6.48 7.04 12.33
N ARG A 74 -5.61 7.02 13.34
CA ARG A 74 -4.15 7.09 13.20
C ARG A 74 -3.43 5.80 13.58
N GLY A 75 -4.06 4.88 14.31
CA GLY A 75 -3.48 3.58 14.62
C GLY A 75 -2.11 3.68 15.25
N ALA A 76 -1.13 2.98 14.69
CA ALA A 76 0.20 2.91 15.26
C ALA A 76 1.00 4.20 15.17
N ASN A 77 0.59 5.15 14.32
CA ASN A 77 1.20 6.47 14.22
C ASN A 77 1.06 7.26 15.53
N ASN A 78 0.04 6.98 16.35
CA ASN A 78 -0.09 7.53 17.70
C ASN A 78 1.11 7.22 18.61
N ARG A 79 1.88 6.15 18.35
CA ARG A 79 3.08 5.76 19.11
C ARG A 79 4.31 6.63 18.84
N ILE A 80 4.27 7.48 17.81
CA ILE A 80 5.35 8.42 17.50
C ILE A 80 5.27 9.63 18.45
N THR A 81 5.62 9.43 19.71
CA THR A 81 5.59 10.47 20.75
C THR A 81 6.84 11.36 20.67
N PRO A 82 6.85 12.54 21.32
CA PRO A 82 8.07 13.35 21.43
C PRO A 82 9.26 12.57 22.03
N ALA A 83 9.01 11.70 23.02
CA ALA A 83 10.04 10.83 23.57
C ALA A 83 10.58 9.85 22.53
N LYS A 84 9.71 9.28 21.68
CA LYS A 84 10.11 8.38 20.60
C LYS A 84 10.95 9.08 19.52
N VAL A 85 10.60 10.32 19.21
CA VAL A 85 11.37 11.17 18.28
C VAL A 85 12.77 11.44 18.83
N LEU A 86 12.90 11.76 20.12
CA LEU A 86 14.20 11.95 20.77
C LEU A 86 15.01 10.65 20.85
N GLU A 87 14.36 9.50 21.13
CA GLU A 87 15.00 8.17 21.05
C GLU A 87 15.64 7.94 19.68
N ALA A 88 14.90 8.22 18.60
CA ALA A 88 15.39 8.10 17.23
C ALA A 88 16.53 9.07 16.95
N ALA A 89 16.40 10.33 17.35
CA ALA A 89 17.43 11.35 17.14
C ALA A 89 18.77 10.97 17.80
N HIS A 90 18.74 10.31 18.95
CA HIS A 90 19.95 9.80 19.61
C HIS A 90 20.69 8.72 18.81
N LEU A 91 20.06 8.08 17.83
CA LEU A 91 20.74 7.10 16.96
C LEU A 91 21.58 7.77 15.86
N ILE A 92 21.40 9.06 15.61
CA ILE A 92 22.19 9.81 14.63
C ILE A 92 23.56 10.11 15.24
N LYS A 93 24.56 9.30 14.88
CA LYS A 93 25.95 9.41 15.34
C LYS A 93 26.88 9.89 14.24
N THR A 94 26.65 9.45 13.01
CA THR A 94 27.54 9.75 11.88
C THR A 94 27.00 10.85 10.98
N GLY A 95 25.69 11.09 11.00
CA GLY A 95 24.98 11.95 10.06
C GLY A 95 24.86 11.36 8.66
N LYS A 96 25.20 10.08 8.47
CA LYS A 96 25.11 9.42 7.16
C LYS A 96 23.64 9.16 6.84
N ILE A 97 23.23 9.61 5.66
CA ILE A 97 21.85 9.51 5.17
C ILE A 97 21.78 8.41 4.11
N TYR A 98 20.79 7.54 4.24
CA TYR A 98 20.49 6.47 3.29
C TYR A 98 19.11 6.72 2.68
N GLN A 99 19.09 6.87 1.36
CA GLN A 99 17.87 6.87 0.57
C GLN A 99 17.36 5.44 0.45
N LEU A 100 16.23 5.12 1.08
CA LEU A 100 15.61 3.79 0.98
C LEU A 100 14.52 3.77 -0.10
N GLY A 101 13.97 4.93 -0.46
CA GLY A 101 13.05 5.05 -1.58
C GLY A 101 13.76 4.86 -2.93
N ARG A 102 13.22 3.97 -3.76
CA ARG A 102 13.63 3.79 -5.15
C ARG A 102 13.09 4.94 -6.00
N VAL A 103 13.80 5.26 -7.09
CA VAL A 103 13.34 6.26 -8.06
C VAL A 103 12.00 5.80 -8.65
N LEU A 104 11.00 6.67 -8.56
CA LEU A 104 9.68 6.46 -9.14
C LEU A 104 9.72 6.85 -10.62
N GLU A 105 9.67 5.86 -11.50
CA GLU A 105 9.86 6.07 -12.95
C GLU A 105 9.15 4.99 -13.79
N LYS A 106 9.13 5.17 -15.11
CA LYS A 106 8.59 4.18 -16.04
C LYS A 106 9.40 2.88 -15.99
N GLY A 107 8.70 1.75 -16.05
CA GLY A 107 9.32 0.42 -16.15
C GLY A 107 9.73 -0.19 -14.81
N ILE A 108 9.37 0.42 -13.69
CA ILE A 108 9.37 -0.24 -12.38
C ILE A 108 8.43 -1.46 -12.40
N PRO A 109 8.65 -2.48 -11.54
CA PRO A 109 7.68 -3.54 -11.37
C PRO A 109 6.38 -2.99 -10.77
N LEU A 110 5.26 -3.58 -11.19
CA LEU A 110 3.91 -3.19 -10.80
C LEU A 110 3.13 -4.43 -10.43
N PHE A 111 2.31 -4.36 -9.38
CA PHE A 111 1.39 -5.44 -9.04
C PHE A 111 0.20 -5.41 -9.99
N GLY A 112 -0.01 -6.48 -10.76
CA GLY A 112 -1.10 -6.53 -11.75
C GLY A 112 -0.98 -5.44 -12.82
N GLU A 113 -2.12 -4.90 -13.25
CA GLU A 113 -2.22 -3.93 -14.35
C GLU A 113 -2.22 -2.46 -13.86
N ARG A 114 -1.62 -2.18 -12.69
CA ARG A 114 -1.56 -0.82 -12.14
C ARG A 114 -0.96 0.16 -13.14
N LEU A 115 -1.44 1.39 -13.15
CA LEU A 115 -0.85 2.43 -13.98
C LEU A 115 0.47 2.90 -13.37
N GLY A 116 1.58 2.65 -14.06
CA GLY A 116 2.91 3.06 -13.62
C GLY A 116 3.12 4.58 -13.57
N ALA A 117 4.32 5.01 -13.17
CA ALA A 117 4.66 6.42 -13.05
C ALA A 117 5.14 7.04 -14.37
N HIS A 118 4.44 8.07 -14.81
CA HIS A 118 4.78 8.81 -16.02
C HIS A 118 4.85 10.31 -15.73
N VAL A 119 6.03 10.90 -15.97
CA VAL A 119 6.22 12.35 -16.01
C VAL A 119 6.16 12.79 -17.47
N VAL A 120 5.28 13.74 -17.77
CA VAL A 120 5.07 14.27 -19.12
C VAL A 120 5.25 15.79 -19.07
N LEU A 121 6.20 16.30 -19.85
CA LEU A 121 6.29 17.74 -20.10
C LEU A 121 5.43 18.11 -21.31
N PRO A 122 4.44 19.02 -21.17
CA PRO A 122 3.59 19.42 -22.29
C PRO A 122 4.33 20.25 -23.35
N GLY A 123 5.51 20.78 -23.02
CA GLY A 123 6.43 21.46 -23.94
C GLY A 123 7.81 21.63 -23.29
N THR A 124 8.86 21.83 -24.09
CA THR A 124 10.22 22.07 -23.59
C THR A 124 10.84 23.30 -24.28
N PRO A 125 10.90 24.47 -23.59
CA PRO A 125 10.42 24.74 -22.24
C PRO A 125 8.88 24.70 -22.15
N THR A 126 8.34 24.50 -20.94
CA THR A 126 6.88 24.55 -20.75
C THR A 126 6.38 25.99 -20.88
N GLY A 127 7.18 26.98 -20.44
CA GLY A 127 6.83 28.39 -20.56
C GLY A 127 8.03 29.33 -20.69
N GLY A 128 7.73 30.55 -21.12
CA GLY A 128 8.68 31.64 -21.32
C GLY A 128 8.83 32.07 -22.79
N PRO A 129 9.62 33.13 -23.06
CA PRO A 129 10.37 33.91 -22.08
C PRO A 129 9.49 34.92 -21.30
N PHE A 130 9.84 35.16 -20.03
CA PHE A 130 9.27 36.23 -19.19
C PHE A 130 10.28 37.32 -18.87
N GLY A 131 9.82 38.59 -18.92
CA GLY A 131 10.60 39.77 -18.56
C GLY A 131 11.80 40.06 -19.48
N ASN A 132 12.56 41.10 -19.14
CA ASN A 132 13.74 41.53 -19.92
C ASN A 132 14.91 40.55 -19.80
N HIS A 133 14.96 39.74 -18.73
CA HIS A 133 15.99 38.73 -18.50
C HIS A 133 15.67 37.35 -19.12
N LYS A 134 14.55 37.24 -19.86
CA LYS A 134 14.16 36.04 -20.62
C LYS A 134 14.10 34.76 -19.76
N LEU A 135 13.34 34.77 -18.66
CA LEU A 135 13.14 33.58 -17.84
C LEU A 135 12.30 32.54 -18.57
N TYR A 136 12.76 31.29 -18.52
CA TYR A 136 12.04 30.10 -18.99
C TYR A 136 11.88 29.11 -17.84
N TYR A 137 10.85 28.27 -17.90
CA TYR A 137 10.62 27.23 -16.90
C TYR A 137 10.06 25.95 -17.52
N HIS A 138 10.11 24.86 -16.75
CA HIS A 138 9.48 23.59 -17.03
C HIS A 138 8.43 23.31 -15.95
N ASP A 139 7.25 22.88 -16.37
CA ASP A 139 6.23 22.25 -15.53
C ASP A 139 5.93 20.86 -16.10
N GLU A 140 5.69 19.90 -15.24
CA GLU A 140 5.33 18.53 -15.57
C GLU A 140 3.90 18.15 -15.18
N LEU A 141 3.33 17.24 -15.96
CA LEU A 141 2.17 16.45 -15.58
C LEU A 141 2.66 15.08 -15.08
N PHE A 142 2.13 14.65 -13.93
CA PHE A 142 2.26 13.27 -13.47
C PHE A 142 1.00 12.48 -13.80
N VAL A 143 1.16 11.30 -14.41
CA VAL A 143 0.09 10.34 -14.65
C VAL A 143 0.53 8.98 -14.09
N GLY A 144 -0.25 8.43 -13.17
CA GLY A 144 0.02 7.14 -12.55
C GLY A 144 -0.88 6.89 -11.35
N GLU A 145 -0.90 5.64 -10.87
CA GLU A 145 -1.32 5.38 -9.50
C GLU A 145 -0.29 5.97 -8.56
N ILE A 146 -0.74 6.61 -7.48
CA ILE A 146 0.17 7.36 -6.61
C ILE A 146 0.48 6.62 -5.31
N GLY A 147 -0.47 5.85 -4.78
CA GLY A 147 -0.36 5.26 -3.45
C GLY A 147 0.27 3.88 -3.39
N GLN A 148 0.29 3.13 -4.51
CA GLN A 148 0.63 1.70 -4.52
C GLN A 148 1.56 1.30 -5.68
N ILE A 149 2.54 2.16 -5.98
CA ILE A 149 3.60 1.85 -6.94
C ILE A 149 4.94 2.37 -6.42
N GLY A 150 6.05 1.80 -6.91
CA GLY A 150 7.39 2.22 -6.47
C GLY A 150 7.65 1.77 -5.04
N SER A 151 8.56 2.47 -4.35
CA SER A 151 8.63 2.40 -2.89
C SER A 151 7.43 3.13 -2.29
N GLN A 152 6.46 2.35 -1.83
CA GLN A 152 5.12 2.80 -1.46
C GLN A 152 4.85 2.64 0.03
N PHE A 153 3.81 3.32 0.51
CA PHE A 153 3.35 3.25 1.89
C PHE A 153 1.87 3.00 1.96
N ASP A 154 1.48 1.96 2.68
CA ASP A 154 0.10 1.53 2.81
C ASP A 154 -0.53 2.12 4.07
N GLY A 155 -1.58 2.90 3.86
CA GLY A 155 -2.38 3.49 4.92
C GLY A 155 -3.43 2.53 5.48
N LEU A 156 -4.10 2.96 6.55
CA LEU A 156 -5.06 2.14 7.28
C LEU A 156 -6.37 1.86 6.52
N GLY A 157 -6.62 2.61 5.44
CA GLY A 157 -7.69 2.36 4.48
C GLY A 157 -7.29 1.50 3.27
N HIS A 158 -6.04 1.02 3.18
CA HIS A 158 -5.59 0.22 2.04
C HIS A 158 -6.22 -1.16 1.99
N ILE A 159 -6.23 -1.86 3.14
CA ILE A 159 -6.74 -3.22 3.26
C ILE A 159 -7.91 -3.24 4.25
N GLY A 160 -8.98 -3.90 3.85
CA GLY A 160 -10.13 -4.22 4.68
C GLY A 160 -10.43 -5.71 4.61
N MET A 161 -11.21 -6.21 5.57
CA MET A 161 -11.64 -7.61 5.61
C MET A 161 -13.11 -7.71 5.91
N MET A 162 -13.75 -8.75 5.41
CA MET A 162 -15.10 -9.09 5.85
C MET A 162 -15.05 -9.52 7.31
N ALA A 163 -15.88 -8.89 8.13
CA ALA A 163 -16.05 -9.23 9.53
C ALA A 163 -17.20 -10.21 9.73
N SER A 164 -17.37 -10.69 10.97
CA SER A 164 -18.40 -11.68 11.33
C SER A 164 -19.84 -11.22 11.13
N ASP A 165 -20.06 -9.91 11.01
CA ASP A 165 -21.34 -9.31 10.68
C ASP A 165 -21.57 -9.17 9.16
N GLY A 166 -20.73 -9.79 8.33
CA GLY A 166 -20.84 -9.80 6.88
C GLY A 166 -20.44 -8.48 6.21
N LYS A 167 -19.91 -7.51 6.96
CA LYS A 167 -19.50 -6.21 6.43
C LYS A 167 -18.00 -6.15 6.20
N ILE A 168 -17.57 -5.47 5.13
CA ILE A 168 -16.16 -5.10 4.97
C ILE A 168 -15.85 -4.05 6.03
N ARG A 169 -14.83 -4.34 6.84
CA ARG A 169 -14.32 -3.48 7.90
C ARG A 169 -12.84 -3.21 7.70
N TYR A 170 -12.48 -1.97 7.99
CA TYR A 170 -11.12 -1.46 7.98
C TYR A 170 -10.59 -1.35 9.41
N TYR A 171 -9.45 -0.67 9.57
CA TYR A 171 -8.92 -0.29 10.86
C TYR A 171 -9.99 0.31 11.78
N ASN A 172 -9.92 -0.04 13.07
CA ASN A 172 -10.86 0.38 14.12
C ASN A 172 -12.32 -0.02 13.87
N GLY A 173 -12.56 -0.94 12.92
CA GLY A 173 -13.87 -1.48 12.60
C GLY A 173 -14.72 -0.59 11.72
N TYR A 174 -14.19 0.49 11.14
CA TYR A 174 -14.98 1.34 10.23
C TYR A 174 -15.47 0.54 9.02
N THR A 175 -16.75 0.70 8.67
CA THR A 175 -17.32 -0.03 7.54
C THR A 175 -16.92 0.60 6.20
N GLN A 176 -17.09 -0.16 5.12
CA GLN A 176 -16.91 0.34 3.76
C GLN A 176 -17.64 1.66 3.49
N GLU A 177 -18.86 1.82 4.00
CA GLU A 177 -19.69 3.01 3.79
C GLU A 177 -19.16 4.24 4.55
N GLU A 178 -18.50 4.01 5.70
CA GLU A 178 -17.84 5.06 6.47
C GLU A 178 -16.50 5.47 5.84
N VAL A 179 -15.77 4.52 5.26
CA VAL A 179 -14.42 4.72 4.73
C VAL A 179 -14.43 5.18 3.28
N GLY A 180 -15.08 4.48 2.36
CA GLY A 180 -14.86 4.64 0.93
C GLY A 180 -15.94 5.42 0.18
N THR A 181 -15.53 6.17 -0.84
CA THR A 181 -16.42 6.70 -1.89
C THR A 181 -15.79 6.64 -3.26
N ALA A 182 -16.58 6.96 -4.29
CA ALA A 182 -16.09 7.16 -5.66
C ALA A 182 -15.05 8.28 -5.81
N TYR A 183 -14.85 9.12 -4.79
CA TYR A 183 -13.92 10.26 -4.80
C TYR A 183 -12.79 10.11 -3.78
N GLY A 184 -12.45 8.87 -3.42
CA GLY A 184 -11.44 8.55 -2.41
C GLY A 184 -12.05 8.19 -1.05
N ILE A 185 -11.16 7.90 -0.09
CA ILE A 185 -11.57 7.56 1.28
C ILE A 185 -11.87 8.82 2.13
N LYS A 186 -12.76 8.69 3.10
CA LYS A 186 -13.23 9.78 3.98
C LYS A 186 -12.70 9.67 5.41
N LYS A 187 -12.22 8.49 5.77
CA LYS A 187 -11.72 8.14 7.09
C LYS A 187 -10.51 7.26 6.93
N VAL A 188 -9.63 7.24 7.93
CA VAL A 188 -8.38 6.48 7.92
C VAL A 188 -7.48 6.76 6.69
N GLY A 189 -7.64 7.97 6.14
CA GLY A 189 -6.85 8.49 5.02
C GLY A 189 -5.45 8.90 5.46
N ILE A 190 -4.53 8.91 4.50
CA ILE A 190 -3.14 9.32 4.72
C ILE A 190 -3.03 10.74 5.30
N GLU A 191 -3.95 11.63 4.94
CA GLU A 191 -4.00 13.01 5.44
C GLU A 191 -4.21 13.12 6.96
N GLU A 192 -4.66 12.05 7.63
CA GLU A 192 -4.85 12.00 9.07
C GLU A 192 -3.53 11.78 9.84
N LEU A 193 -2.48 11.32 9.15
CA LEU A 193 -1.22 10.90 9.77
C LEU A 193 -0.30 12.09 10.02
N LYS A 194 0.41 12.06 11.15
CA LYS A 194 1.59 12.93 11.33
C LYS A 194 2.82 12.31 10.67
N PRO A 195 3.82 13.14 10.31
CA PRO A 195 5.18 12.72 9.99
C PRO A 195 5.68 11.55 10.85
N PHE A 196 6.37 10.60 10.21
CA PHE A 196 7.06 9.54 10.93
C PHE A 196 8.52 9.92 11.13
N PHE A 197 8.94 9.91 12.40
CA PHE A 197 10.34 9.99 12.80
C PHE A 197 10.52 9.13 14.05
N THR A 198 11.12 7.96 13.88
CA THR A 198 11.20 6.93 14.92
C THR A 198 12.46 6.09 14.74
N ARG A 199 12.76 5.20 15.69
CA ARG A 199 13.83 4.23 15.50
C ARG A 199 13.43 3.23 14.41
N GLY A 200 14.30 3.09 13.41
CA GLY A 200 14.26 2.02 12.44
C GLY A 200 15.20 0.88 12.81
N ILE A 201 14.77 -0.33 12.50
CA ILE A 201 15.54 -1.56 12.64
C ILE A 201 15.57 -2.26 11.30
N LEU A 202 16.77 -2.59 10.81
CA LEU A 202 16.94 -3.50 9.70
C LEU A 202 17.13 -4.92 10.23
N LEU A 203 16.29 -5.85 9.81
CA LEU A 203 16.50 -7.29 9.94
C LEU A 203 17.05 -7.82 8.62
N ASP A 204 18.37 -7.95 8.53
CA ASP A 204 19.08 -8.49 7.37
C ASP A 204 19.08 -10.03 7.39
N VAL A 205 17.88 -10.58 7.16
CA VAL A 205 17.64 -12.02 7.15
C VAL A 205 18.48 -12.71 6.07
N LEU A 206 18.66 -12.06 4.91
CA LEU A 206 19.52 -12.59 3.85
C LEU A 206 20.94 -12.87 4.35
N ALA A 207 21.53 -11.98 5.17
CA ALA A 207 22.89 -12.19 5.65
C ALA A 207 23.04 -13.35 6.64
N VAL A 208 21.94 -13.84 7.24
CA VAL A 208 21.92 -15.09 8.02
C VAL A 208 21.78 -16.31 7.11
N LYS A 209 20.85 -16.26 6.15
CA LYS A 209 20.56 -17.40 5.27
C LYS A 209 21.62 -17.62 4.19
N GLY A 210 22.36 -16.57 3.85
CA GLY A 210 23.36 -16.57 2.80
C GLY A 210 22.76 -16.53 1.39
N GLY A 211 23.65 -16.47 0.40
CA GLY A 211 23.29 -16.35 -1.01
C GLY A 211 22.97 -14.93 -1.46
N GLU A 212 22.47 -14.81 -2.68
CA GLU A 212 22.21 -13.51 -3.31
C GLU A 212 20.82 -12.95 -3.01
N ARG A 213 19.84 -13.82 -2.80
CA ARG A 213 18.42 -13.49 -2.60
C ARG A 213 17.69 -14.69 -1.99
N LEU A 214 16.72 -14.44 -1.11
CA LEU A 214 15.83 -15.50 -0.61
C LEU A 214 14.87 -15.99 -1.72
N PRO A 215 14.56 -17.31 -1.78
CA PRO A 215 13.61 -17.85 -2.76
C PRO A 215 12.22 -17.22 -2.66
N ILE A 216 11.49 -17.18 -3.78
CA ILE A 216 10.06 -16.81 -3.77
C ILE A 216 9.29 -17.76 -2.84
N GLY A 217 8.38 -17.22 -2.03
CA GLY A 217 7.61 -17.99 -1.05
C GLY A 217 8.41 -18.43 0.18
N TYR A 218 9.66 -17.98 0.35
CA TYR A 218 10.39 -18.24 1.59
C TYR A 218 9.71 -17.51 2.75
N VAL A 219 9.14 -18.28 3.67
CA VAL A 219 8.50 -17.78 4.90
C VAL A 219 9.57 -17.54 5.96
N ILE A 220 9.83 -16.27 6.28
CA ILE A 220 10.71 -15.88 7.37
C ILE A 220 10.02 -16.22 8.69
N THR A 221 10.68 -17.10 9.46
CA THR A 221 10.17 -17.63 10.73
C THR A 221 10.69 -16.84 11.93
N MET A 222 10.14 -17.10 13.13
CA MET A 222 10.70 -16.53 14.36
C MET A 222 12.13 -17.02 14.65
N ASP A 223 12.50 -18.23 14.21
CA ASP A 223 13.89 -18.70 14.35
C ASP A 223 14.83 -17.86 13.46
N ASP A 224 14.45 -17.58 12.21
CA ASP A 224 15.22 -16.69 11.33
C ASP A 224 15.37 -15.29 11.94
N VAL A 225 14.30 -14.72 12.51
CA VAL A 225 14.33 -13.43 13.19
C VAL A 225 15.29 -13.45 14.38
N GLN A 226 15.20 -14.46 15.24
CA GLN A 226 16.03 -14.58 16.43
C GLN A 226 17.51 -14.82 16.09
N GLN A 227 17.80 -15.60 15.05
CA GLN A 227 19.16 -15.73 14.51
C GLN A 227 19.69 -14.41 13.95
N THR A 228 18.85 -13.65 13.24
CA THR A 228 19.20 -12.34 12.67
C THR A 228 19.56 -11.35 13.76
N LEU A 229 18.71 -11.20 14.79
CA LEU A 229 18.96 -10.32 15.93
C LEU A 229 20.26 -10.69 16.65
N ARG A 230 20.49 -11.99 16.93
CA ARG A 230 21.73 -12.47 17.56
C ARG A 230 22.96 -12.15 16.72
N ARG A 231 22.91 -12.38 15.41
CA ARG A 231 24.02 -12.12 14.49
C ARG A 231 24.32 -10.63 14.37
N GLN A 232 23.30 -9.79 14.38
CA GLN A 232 23.43 -8.34 14.30
C GLN A 232 23.85 -7.69 15.63
N GLY A 233 23.63 -8.37 16.75
CA GLY A 233 23.96 -7.86 18.09
C GLY A 233 23.10 -6.66 18.51
N ILE A 234 21.88 -6.54 17.98
CA ILE A 234 20.96 -5.44 18.29
C ILE A 234 19.83 -5.91 19.20
N ARG A 235 19.20 -4.96 19.90
CA ARG A 235 18.00 -5.25 20.69
C ARG A 235 16.80 -5.49 19.77
N GLU A 236 15.86 -6.27 20.28
CA GLU A 236 14.61 -6.53 19.58
C GLU A 236 13.80 -5.24 19.34
N PRO A 237 12.86 -5.27 18.37
CA PRO A 237 11.87 -4.22 18.21
C PRO A 237 11.02 -4.01 19.46
N GLY A 238 10.61 -2.76 19.63
CA GLY A 238 9.75 -2.28 20.69
C GLY A 238 8.79 -1.21 20.18
N GLU A 239 8.11 -0.58 21.14
CA GLU A 239 6.96 0.26 20.85
C GLU A 239 7.32 1.44 19.93
N GLY A 240 6.56 1.58 18.85
CA GLY A 240 6.68 2.67 17.88
C GLY A 240 7.81 2.52 16.85
N ASP A 241 8.59 1.43 16.88
CA ASP A 241 9.67 1.22 15.90
C ASP A 241 9.17 0.98 14.47
N ALA A 242 10.01 1.26 13.49
CA ALA A 242 9.88 0.75 12.12
C ALA A 242 10.78 -0.47 11.95
N VAL A 243 10.26 -1.60 11.46
CA VAL A 243 11.02 -2.84 11.25
C VAL A 243 11.07 -3.19 9.77
N LEU A 244 12.27 -3.20 9.19
CA LEU A 244 12.50 -3.41 7.77
C LEU A 244 13.18 -4.76 7.53
N PHE A 245 12.60 -5.61 6.69
CA PHE A 245 13.17 -6.91 6.31
C PHE A 245 13.95 -6.80 5.02
N ARG A 246 15.24 -7.17 5.04
CA ARG A 246 16.02 -7.35 3.82
C ARG A 246 16.08 -8.83 3.44
N THR A 247 15.63 -9.10 2.22
CA THR A 247 15.56 -10.44 1.63
C THR A 247 16.45 -10.60 0.40
N GLY A 248 16.98 -9.49 -0.13
CA GLY A 248 17.71 -9.42 -1.40
C GLY A 248 16.80 -9.41 -2.63
N HIS A 249 15.48 -9.44 -2.44
CA HIS A 249 14.52 -9.47 -3.54
C HIS A 249 14.54 -8.18 -4.35
N GLY A 250 14.88 -7.06 -3.72
CA GLY A 250 15.09 -5.78 -4.39
C GLY A 250 16.14 -5.81 -5.50
N LYS A 251 17.05 -6.81 -5.54
CA LYS A 251 18.03 -6.96 -6.62
C LYS A 251 17.42 -7.23 -8.00
N LEU A 252 16.17 -7.71 -8.06
CA LEU A 252 15.44 -7.93 -9.31
C LEU A 252 14.81 -6.65 -9.87
N TRP A 253 14.68 -5.60 -9.07
CA TRP A 253 14.01 -4.35 -9.44
C TRP A 253 14.56 -3.77 -10.75
N LYS A 254 13.70 -3.61 -11.76
CA LYS A 254 14.02 -3.16 -13.12
C LYS A 254 15.06 -4.01 -13.88
N LYS A 255 15.48 -5.16 -13.32
CA LYS A 255 16.35 -6.14 -13.98
C LYS A 255 15.56 -7.34 -14.48
N ASP A 256 14.66 -7.86 -13.65
CA ASP A 256 13.75 -8.94 -13.98
C ASP A 256 12.43 -8.73 -13.22
N ASN A 257 11.58 -7.84 -13.77
CA ASN A 257 10.29 -7.52 -13.16
C ASN A 257 9.32 -8.70 -13.20
N ALA A 258 9.47 -9.61 -14.17
CA ALA A 258 8.61 -10.79 -14.28
C ALA A 258 8.85 -11.73 -13.09
N GLU A 259 10.12 -12.00 -12.76
CA GLU A 259 10.48 -12.78 -11.57
C GLU A 259 10.15 -12.03 -10.27
N PHE A 260 10.36 -10.71 -10.21
CA PHE A 260 9.99 -9.89 -9.04
C PHE A 260 8.49 -9.98 -8.72
N ASN A 261 7.64 -10.00 -9.74
CA ASN A 261 6.18 -10.02 -9.59
C ASN A 261 5.60 -11.44 -9.40
N LYS A 262 6.38 -12.49 -9.62
CA LYS A 262 5.91 -13.88 -9.50
C LYS A 262 5.57 -14.29 -8.06
N GLY A 263 6.16 -13.59 -7.09
CA GLY A 263 5.97 -13.77 -5.65
C GLY A 263 7.17 -13.25 -4.87
N CYS A 264 7.11 -13.30 -3.54
CA CYS A 264 8.13 -12.73 -2.69
C CYS A 264 8.49 -13.61 -1.48
N PRO A 265 9.73 -13.56 -0.98
CA PRO A 265 10.04 -13.94 0.39
C PRO A 265 9.53 -12.88 1.39
N GLY A 266 9.28 -13.27 2.64
CA GLY A 266 8.91 -12.33 3.70
C GLY A 266 8.45 -13.03 4.99
N PRO A 267 8.20 -12.29 6.10
CA PRO A 267 7.63 -12.83 7.33
C PRO A 267 6.33 -13.60 7.10
N GLY A 268 6.17 -14.69 7.86
CA GLY A 268 4.89 -15.36 8.05
C GLY A 268 4.06 -14.75 9.18
N ALA A 269 2.83 -15.24 9.34
CA ALA A 269 1.84 -14.72 10.27
C ALA A 269 2.29 -14.77 11.74
N THR A 270 3.14 -15.74 12.11
CA THR A 270 3.72 -15.83 13.46
C THR A 270 4.65 -14.65 13.74
N VAL A 271 5.51 -14.27 12.79
CA VAL A 271 6.34 -13.06 12.90
C VAL A 271 5.46 -11.80 12.86
N GLY A 272 4.44 -11.80 12.01
CA GLY A 272 3.46 -10.71 11.93
C GLY A 272 2.80 -10.40 13.27
N ARG A 273 2.32 -11.43 13.97
CA ARG A 273 1.74 -11.32 15.33
C ARG A 273 2.76 -10.91 16.39
N TRP A 274 3.97 -11.44 16.34
CA TRP A 274 5.04 -11.01 17.25
C TRP A 274 5.34 -9.52 17.12
N LEU A 275 5.36 -8.95 15.91
CA LEU A 275 5.52 -7.50 15.71
C LEU A 275 4.36 -6.68 16.28
N VAL A 276 3.13 -7.20 16.25
CA VAL A 276 1.98 -6.60 16.94
C VAL A 276 2.21 -6.56 18.45
N GLU A 277 2.69 -7.65 19.06
CA GLU A 277 3.02 -7.71 20.48
C GLU A 277 4.13 -6.71 20.86
N ARG A 278 5.09 -6.48 19.96
CA ARG A 278 6.11 -5.43 20.10
C ARG A 278 5.58 -4.02 19.88
N LYS A 279 4.32 -3.88 19.46
CA LYS A 279 3.65 -2.59 19.22
C LYS A 279 4.44 -1.71 18.25
N VAL A 280 4.99 -2.30 17.20
CA VAL A 280 5.71 -1.55 16.17
C VAL A 280 4.76 -0.59 15.45
N CYS A 281 5.33 0.45 14.86
CA CYS A 281 4.57 1.42 14.08
C CYS A 281 4.47 1.03 12.61
N VAL A 282 5.56 0.55 12.03
CA VAL A 282 5.68 0.28 10.60
C VAL A 282 6.41 -1.04 10.41
N VAL A 283 5.96 -1.84 9.46
CA VAL A 283 6.71 -2.98 8.93
C VAL A 283 7.06 -2.66 7.48
N GLY A 284 8.26 -2.97 7.04
CA GLY A 284 8.67 -2.70 5.67
C GLY A 284 9.64 -3.74 5.14
N GLY A 285 10.00 -3.60 3.87
CA GLY A 285 10.94 -4.53 3.25
C GLY A 285 11.25 -4.20 1.81
N ASP A 286 12.10 -5.02 1.20
CA ASP A 286 12.54 -4.90 -0.19
C ASP A 286 11.67 -5.67 -1.20
N THR A 287 10.42 -5.99 -0.82
CA THR A 287 9.43 -6.75 -1.59
C THR A 287 8.10 -5.98 -1.71
N TRP A 288 7.27 -6.35 -2.69
CA TRP A 288 5.99 -5.69 -2.97
C TRP A 288 4.81 -6.06 -2.05
N PRO A 289 4.88 -7.10 -1.18
CA PRO A 289 3.89 -7.31 -0.13
C PRO A 289 4.51 -7.26 1.29
N VAL A 290 5.83 -7.07 1.39
CA VAL A 290 6.65 -7.27 2.60
C VAL A 290 6.63 -8.70 3.15
N GLU A 291 5.51 -9.41 3.12
CA GLU A 291 5.32 -10.80 3.56
C GLU A 291 5.60 -11.85 2.47
N ALA A 292 5.59 -13.12 2.85
CA ALA A 292 5.82 -14.22 1.90
C ALA A 292 4.61 -14.40 0.96
N VAL A 293 4.89 -14.51 -0.35
CA VAL A 293 3.91 -14.81 -1.40
C VAL A 293 4.48 -15.88 -2.33
N PRO A 294 3.83 -17.05 -2.48
CA PRO A 294 2.70 -17.52 -1.67
C PRO A 294 3.09 -17.62 -0.18
N GLY A 295 2.12 -17.38 0.69
CA GLY A 295 2.27 -17.45 2.14
C GLY A 295 2.14 -18.88 2.68
N GLU A 296 1.97 -18.99 4.00
CA GLU A 296 1.84 -20.27 4.72
C GLU A 296 0.57 -21.06 4.37
N SER A 297 -0.50 -20.36 3.95
CA SER A 297 -1.78 -20.97 3.58
C SER A 297 -2.39 -20.27 2.37
N ALA A 298 -2.89 -21.06 1.42
CA ALA A 298 -3.63 -20.56 0.25
C ALA A 298 -4.99 -19.96 0.65
N ASP A 299 -5.56 -20.38 1.78
CA ASP A 299 -6.84 -19.88 2.29
C ASP A 299 -6.70 -18.51 2.99
N LEU A 300 -5.46 -18.11 3.33
CA LEU A 300 -5.14 -16.86 4.03
C LEU A 300 -4.08 -16.07 3.26
N PRO A 301 -4.36 -15.63 2.02
CA PRO A 301 -3.43 -14.78 1.28
C PRO A 301 -3.30 -13.43 2.00
N PHE A 302 -2.07 -12.89 2.01
CA PHE A 302 -1.75 -11.60 2.63
C PHE A 302 -2.16 -11.51 4.10
N ALA A 303 -1.95 -12.60 4.85
CA ALA A 303 -2.32 -12.68 6.26
C ALA A 303 -1.61 -11.61 7.11
N CYS A 304 -0.36 -11.27 6.78
CA CYS A 304 0.35 -10.23 7.53
C CYS A 304 -0.23 -8.84 7.27
N HIS A 305 -0.66 -8.51 6.05
CA HIS A 305 -1.37 -7.26 5.78
C HIS A 305 -2.62 -7.11 6.65
N ALA A 306 -3.43 -8.17 6.72
CA ALA A 306 -4.61 -8.20 7.57
C ALA A 306 -4.27 -8.02 9.06
N ILE A 307 -3.26 -8.74 9.55
CA ILE A 307 -2.77 -8.65 10.93
C ILE A 307 -2.28 -7.23 11.24
N TRP A 308 -1.49 -6.62 10.35
CA TRP A 308 -0.87 -5.32 10.59
C TRP A 308 -1.86 -4.17 10.39
N ILE A 309 -2.41 -4.02 9.18
CA ILE A 309 -3.21 -2.85 8.79
C ILE A 309 -4.59 -2.93 9.44
N THR A 310 -5.40 -3.90 9.03
CA THR A 310 -6.83 -3.96 9.37
C THR A 310 -7.05 -4.19 10.85
N MET A 311 -6.33 -5.16 11.43
CA MET A 311 -6.57 -5.59 12.80
C MET A 311 -5.86 -4.72 13.84
N ASN A 312 -4.67 -4.18 13.53
CA ASN A 312 -3.81 -3.55 14.54
C ASN A 312 -3.33 -2.13 14.21
N GLY A 313 -3.69 -1.59 13.04
CA GLY A 313 -3.37 -0.22 12.66
C GLY A 313 -1.88 0.03 12.43
N ILE A 314 -1.11 -1.00 12.07
CA ILE A 314 0.32 -0.95 11.74
C ILE A 314 0.45 -0.76 10.23
N PHE A 315 1.31 0.16 9.83
CA PHE A 315 1.50 0.53 8.42
C PHE A 315 2.54 -0.35 7.73
N ILE A 316 2.50 -0.37 6.40
CA ILE A 316 3.45 -1.12 5.58
C ILE A 316 4.24 -0.18 4.66
N ASN A 317 5.55 -0.35 4.55
CA ASN A 317 6.41 0.38 3.62
C ASN A 317 7.17 -0.60 2.70
N GLU A 318 6.74 -0.67 1.44
CA GLU A 318 7.13 -1.73 0.51
C GLU A 318 8.22 -1.29 -0.47
N ASN A 319 8.82 -2.27 -1.15
CA ASN A 319 9.76 -2.07 -2.26
C ASN A 319 10.97 -1.16 -1.94
N LEU A 320 11.48 -1.23 -0.72
CA LEU A 320 12.62 -0.42 -0.29
C LEU A 320 13.94 -0.87 -0.93
N ASP A 321 14.89 0.05 -1.02
CA ASP A 321 16.30 -0.26 -1.23
C ASP A 321 17.04 -0.30 0.10
N LEU A 322 17.47 -1.50 0.49
CA LEU A 322 18.09 -1.77 1.78
C LEU A 322 19.57 -2.16 1.64
N GLU A 323 20.13 -2.15 0.41
CA GLU A 323 21.47 -2.68 0.16
C GLU A 323 22.56 -1.84 0.83
N ALA A 324 22.44 -0.51 0.79
CA ALA A 324 23.43 0.38 1.39
C ALA A 324 23.45 0.28 2.92
N LEU A 325 22.28 0.22 3.58
CA LEU A 325 22.19 0.00 5.02
C LEU A 325 22.82 -1.33 5.43
N ALA A 326 22.52 -2.40 4.69
CA ALA A 326 23.04 -3.73 4.97
C ALA A 326 24.57 -3.81 4.79
N ALA A 327 25.10 -3.20 3.72
CA ALA A 327 26.53 -3.15 3.45
C ALA A 327 27.31 -2.48 4.58
N ASP A 328 26.77 -1.38 5.13
CA ASP A 328 27.37 -0.66 6.25
C ASP A 328 27.04 -1.25 7.62
N LYS A 329 26.22 -2.31 7.67
CA LYS A 329 25.74 -2.94 8.91
C LYS A 329 25.04 -1.94 9.83
N ALA A 330 24.37 -0.94 9.23
CA ALA A 330 23.57 0.06 9.94
C ALA A 330 22.21 -0.55 10.32
N TYR A 331 22.20 -1.36 11.37
CA TYR A 331 21.02 -2.15 11.76
C TYR A 331 20.02 -1.40 12.65
N GLU A 332 20.46 -0.34 13.33
CA GLU A 332 19.61 0.59 14.08
C GLU A 332 19.90 2.01 13.59
N PHE A 333 18.86 2.77 13.30
CA PHE A 333 18.97 4.12 12.72
C PHE A 333 17.76 4.98 13.10
N ALA A 334 17.86 6.29 12.92
CA ALA A 334 16.69 7.15 12.86
C ALA A 334 16.02 6.93 11.50
N TRP A 335 14.76 6.49 11.51
CA TRP A 335 13.95 6.32 10.31
C TRP A 335 12.96 7.47 10.19
N SER A 336 12.87 8.03 8.98
CA SER A 336 11.88 9.04 8.64
C SER A 336 11.14 8.67 7.37
N PHE A 337 9.83 8.88 7.41
CA PHE A 337 8.96 8.82 6.25
C PHE A 337 7.84 9.83 6.42
N ASN A 338 7.55 10.56 5.36
CA ASN A 338 6.48 11.54 5.35
C ASN A 338 5.61 11.24 4.14
N PRO A 339 4.38 10.73 4.34
CA PRO A 339 3.49 10.58 3.23
C PRO A 339 3.11 11.96 2.68
N LEU A 340 2.80 12.02 1.38
CA LEU A 340 2.18 13.20 0.81
C LEU A 340 0.82 13.43 1.50
N PRO A 341 0.46 14.68 1.84
CA PRO A 341 -0.82 15.01 2.47
C PRO A 341 -1.96 14.96 1.44
N LEU A 342 -2.18 13.79 0.84
CA LEU A 342 -3.19 13.52 -0.18
C LEU A 342 -4.53 13.17 0.49
N LYS A 343 -5.51 14.06 0.37
CA LYS A 343 -6.85 13.80 0.88
C LYS A 343 -7.51 12.65 0.14
N GLY A 344 -8.02 11.69 0.90
CA GLY A 344 -8.74 10.52 0.39
C GLY A 344 -7.88 9.46 -0.28
N ALA A 345 -6.57 9.48 -0.05
CA ALA A 345 -5.65 8.44 -0.50
C ALA A 345 -5.56 7.29 0.51
N THR A 346 -5.56 6.05 0.01
CA THR A 346 -5.40 4.81 0.80
C THR A 346 -3.95 4.49 1.15
N GLY A 347 -3.02 5.11 0.44
CA GLY A 347 -1.57 4.95 0.56
C GLY A 347 -0.88 6.15 -0.05
N SER A 348 0.44 6.18 0.00
CA SER A 348 1.20 7.35 -0.43
C SER A 348 2.56 6.96 -0.99
N PRO A 349 3.07 7.70 -2.00
CA PRO A 349 4.49 7.71 -2.24
C PRO A 349 5.14 8.55 -1.13
N GLY A 350 6.45 8.44 -1.00
CA GLY A 350 7.22 9.24 -0.07
C GLY A 350 8.65 8.78 -0.05
N ASN A 351 9.54 9.60 0.51
CA ASN A 351 10.92 9.19 0.66
C ASN A 351 11.11 8.54 2.03
N SER A 352 11.40 7.24 2.03
CA SER A 352 11.83 6.49 3.21
C SER A 352 13.33 6.71 3.39
N VAL A 353 13.72 7.24 4.54
CA VAL A 353 15.10 7.67 4.81
C VAL A 353 15.57 7.07 6.12
N ALA A 354 16.78 6.53 6.12
CA ALA A 354 17.50 6.16 7.33
C ALA A 354 18.67 7.11 7.57
N ILE A 355 18.91 7.45 8.84
CA ILE A 355 19.97 8.36 9.26
C ILE A 355 20.72 7.71 10.43
N ALA A 356 22.02 7.49 10.27
CA ALA A 356 22.89 6.80 11.24
C ALA A 356 23.90 7.74 11.90
#